data_AF-A0A5C6D6X8-F1
#
_entry.id   AF-A0A5C6D6X8-F1
#
_cell.length_a   1.000
_cell.length_b   1.000
_cell.length_c   1.000
_cell.angle_alpha   90.00
_cell.angle_beta   90.00
_cell.angle_gamma   90.00
#
_symmetry.space_group_name_H-M   'P 1'
#
loop_
_entity.id
_entity.type
_entity.pdbx_description
1 polymer ?
#
loop_
_entity_poly.entity_id
_entity_poly.type
_entity_poly.pdbx_seq_one_letter_code
_entity_poly.pdbx_strand_id
1 'polypeptide(L)'
;MNQRRSGAAFLLLVVLVLLVIVAAVRTMVQAEYAARRGETDRMRVQMLIAATEAVEPLVNDSFSSVALPIEPSANERIELTLNDEKSQIIARWRRGDDVVDEVSRSLPIKVETE
;
A
#
# COMPACT_ATOMS: atom_id res chain seq x y z
N MET A 1 0.86 61.69 -16.32
CA MET A 1 1.65 60.52 -16.78
C MET A 1 1.54 59.33 -15.79
N ASN A 2 0.32 58.97 -15.34
CA ASN A 2 0.11 57.94 -14.28
C ASN A 2 -0.68 56.69 -14.73
N GLN A 3 -1.17 56.61 -15.97
CA GLN A 3 -1.97 55.46 -16.43
C GLN A 3 -1.15 54.17 -16.67
N ARG A 4 0.15 54.26 -16.95
CA ARG A 4 1.01 53.08 -17.19
C ARG A 4 1.34 52.27 -15.93
N ARG A 5 1.42 52.90 -14.74
CA ARG A 5 1.74 52.20 -13.48
C ARG A 5 0.55 51.40 -12.93
N SER A 6 -0.68 51.83 -13.22
CA SER A 6 -1.90 51.16 -12.75
C SER A 6 -2.15 49.82 -13.47
N GLY A 7 -1.86 49.74 -14.78
CA GLY A 7 -1.98 48.49 -15.54
C GLY A 7 -0.96 47.41 -15.11
N ALA A 8 0.29 47.81 -14.83
CA ALA A 8 1.31 46.88 -14.35
C ALA A 8 1.00 46.33 -12.95
N ALA A 9 0.44 47.15 -12.06
CA ALA A 9 0.03 46.72 -10.73
C ALA A 9 -1.13 45.71 -10.80
N PHE A 10 -2.09 45.91 -11.72
CA PHE A 10 -3.18 44.96 -11.94
C PHE A 10 -2.67 43.61 -12.47
N LEU A 11 -1.73 43.63 -13.43
CA LEU A 11 -1.12 42.40 -13.94
C LEU A 11 -0.36 41.64 -12.86
N LEU A 12 0.38 42.33 -12.00
CA LEU A 12 1.07 41.69 -10.86
C LEU A 12 0.07 41.04 -9.89
N LEU A 13 -1.07 41.68 -9.64
CA LEU A 13 -2.12 41.14 -8.78
C LEU A 13 -2.72 39.86 -9.38
N VAL A 14 -3.01 39.86 -10.69
CA VAL A 14 -3.50 38.68 -11.40
C VAL A 14 -2.47 37.54 -11.34
N VAL A 15 -1.19 37.82 -11.60
CA VAL A 15 -0.12 36.81 -11.51
C VAL A 15 -0.02 36.23 -10.09
N LEU A 16 -0.10 37.08 -9.07
CA LEU A 16 -0.06 36.64 -7.69
C LEU A 16 -1.23 35.72 -7.34
N VAL A 17 -2.45 36.06 -7.79
CA VAL A 17 -3.63 35.21 -7.61
C VAL A 17 -3.47 33.88 -8.36
N LEU A 18 -2.96 33.89 -9.59
CA LEU A 18 -2.69 32.67 -10.35
C LEU A 18 -1.67 31.77 -9.63
N LEU A 19 -0.61 32.34 -9.05
CA LEU A 19 0.37 31.58 -8.29
C LEU A 19 -0.26 30.92 -7.05
N VAL A 20 -1.15 31.62 -6.35
CA VAL A 20 -1.88 31.07 -5.20
C VAL A 20 -2.78 29.90 -5.65
N ILE A 21 -3.50 30.06 -6.76
CA ILE A 21 -4.36 29.00 -7.31
C ILE A 21 -3.52 27.77 -7.69
N VAL A 22 -2.41 27.96 -8.40
CA VAL A 22 -1.51 26.86 -8.78
C VAL A 22 -0.94 26.14 -7.56
N ALA A 23 -0.54 26.89 -6.53
CA ALA A 23 -0.05 26.31 -5.28
C ALA A 23 -1.14 25.48 -4.58
N ALA A 24 -2.36 25.99 -4.49
CA ALA A 24 -3.49 25.27 -3.88
C ALA A 24 -3.82 23.97 -4.65
N VAL A 25 -3.88 24.04 -5.99
CA VAL A 25 -4.14 22.87 -6.83
C VAL A 25 -3.02 21.83 -6.68
N ARG A 26 -1.75 22.24 -6.65
CA ARG A 26 -0.63 21.33 -6.45
C ARG A 26 -0.73 20.58 -5.13
N THR A 27 -1.05 21.28 -4.05
CA THR A 27 -1.22 20.68 -2.71
C THR A 27 -2.39 19.70 -2.69
N MET A 28 -3.53 20.07 -3.28
CA MET A 28 -4.71 19.20 -3.37
C MET A 28 -4.40 17.91 -4.14
N VAL A 29 -3.72 18.01 -5.29
CA VAL A 29 -3.33 16.86 -6.10
C VAL A 29 -2.39 15.94 -5.32
N GLN A 30 -1.39 16.51 -4.63
CA GLN A 30 -0.47 15.72 -3.80
C GLN A 30 -1.20 14.99 -2.65
N ALA A 31 -2.17 15.65 -2.01
CA ALA A 31 -2.97 15.06 -0.95
C ALA A 31 -3.83 13.89 -1.47
N GLU A 32 -4.45 14.04 -2.63
CA GLU A 32 -5.25 12.98 -3.27
C GLU A 32 -4.38 11.77 -3.64
N TYR A 33 -3.20 11.99 -4.21
CA TYR A 33 -2.26 10.91 -4.52
C TYR A 33 -1.80 10.18 -3.26
N ALA A 34 -1.52 10.92 -2.18
CA ALA A 34 -1.14 10.32 -0.90
C ALA A 34 -2.30 9.52 -0.27
N ALA A 35 -3.53 10.04 -0.33
CA ALA A 35 -4.72 9.36 0.18
C ALA A 35 -4.99 8.04 -0.58
N ARG A 36 -4.94 8.08 -1.91
CA ARG A 36 -5.12 6.89 -2.77
C ARG A 36 -4.06 5.82 -2.52
N ARG A 37 -2.80 6.22 -2.34
CA ARG A 37 -1.72 5.29 -1.95
C ARG A 37 -2.02 4.66 -0.59
N GLY A 38 -2.36 5.49 0.40
CA GLY A 38 -2.69 5.00 1.75
C GLY A 38 -3.87 4.02 1.77
N GLU A 39 -4.91 4.25 0.98
CA GLU A 39 -6.03 3.32 0.85
C GLU A 39 -5.62 2.00 0.18
N THR A 40 -4.84 2.08 -0.90
CA THR A 40 -4.34 0.89 -1.61
C THR A 40 -3.46 0.04 -0.70
N ASP A 41 -2.54 0.66 0.04
CA ASP A 41 -1.64 -0.03 0.97
C ASP A 41 -2.42 -0.68 2.11
N ARG A 42 -3.42 0.02 2.69
CA ARG A 42 -4.31 -0.58 3.70
C ARG A 42 -5.05 -1.80 3.19
N MET A 43 -5.57 -1.72 1.96
CA MET A 43 -6.31 -2.82 1.34
C MET A 43 -5.40 -4.03 1.08
N ARG A 44 -4.15 -3.80 0.61
CA ARG A 44 -3.15 -4.87 0.43
C ARG A 44 -2.81 -5.56 1.74
N VAL A 45 -2.52 -4.79 2.79
CA VAL A 45 -2.22 -5.36 4.12
C VAL A 45 -3.40 -6.16 4.66
N GLN A 46 -4.64 -5.67 4.52
CA GLN A 46 -5.83 -6.43 4.91
C GLN A 46 -5.97 -7.75 4.15
N MET A 47 -5.67 -7.77 2.84
CA MET A 47 -5.65 -9.00 2.05
C MET A 47 -4.57 -9.99 2.51
N LEU A 48 -3.36 -9.51 2.82
CA LEU A 48 -2.28 -10.35 3.34
C LEU A 48 -2.64 -10.96 4.71
N ILE A 49 -3.29 -10.18 5.59
CA ILE A 49 -3.78 -10.66 6.87
C ILE A 49 -4.86 -11.73 6.66
N ALA A 50 -5.86 -11.46 5.82
CA ALA A 50 -6.94 -12.41 5.53
C ALA A 50 -6.42 -13.70 4.89
N ALA A 51 -5.42 -13.61 4.01
CA ALA A 51 -4.74 -14.76 3.45
C ALA A 51 -4.02 -15.59 4.52
N THR A 52 -3.39 -14.92 5.50
CA THR A 52 -2.73 -15.59 6.63
C THR A 52 -3.75 -16.33 7.50
N GLU A 53 -4.90 -15.71 7.79
CA GLU A 53 -6.00 -16.31 8.56
C GLU A 53 -6.63 -17.50 7.83
N ALA A 54 -6.80 -17.41 6.50
CA ALA A 54 -7.35 -18.51 5.71
C ALA A 54 -6.46 -19.77 5.71
N VAL A 55 -5.14 -19.58 5.89
CA VAL A 55 -4.15 -20.66 5.89
C VAL A 55 -3.81 -21.15 7.30
N GLU A 56 -4.22 -20.42 8.35
CA GLU A 56 -4.03 -20.80 9.76
C GLU A 56 -4.46 -22.26 10.09
N PRO A 57 -5.60 -22.78 9.58
CA PRO A 57 -5.98 -24.18 9.83
C PRO A 57 -5.01 -25.19 9.23
N LEU A 58 -4.39 -24.87 8.09
CA LEU A 58 -3.45 -25.72 7.36
C LEU A 58 -2.07 -25.75 8.03
N VAL A 59 -1.74 -24.77 8.87
CA VAL A 59 -0.46 -24.73 9.62
C VAL A 59 -0.29 -26.00 10.45
N ASN A 60 -1.38 -26.51 11.04
CA ASN A 60 -1.36 -27.73 11.84
C ASN A 60 -1.00 -28.97 11.00
N ASP A 61 -1.35 -28.96 9.71
CA ASP A 61 -1.06 -30.04 8.76
C ASP A 61 0.34 -29.93 8.12
N SER A 62 1.18 -28.98 8.58
CA SER A 62 2.56 -28.77 8.13
C SER A 62 2.69 -28.49 6.62
N PHE A 63 2.07 -27.41 6.12
CA PHE A 63 2.40 -26.90 4.79
C PHE A 63 3.75 -26.18 4.77
N SER A 64 4.46 -26.24 3.64
CA SER A 64 5.71 -25.52 3.40
C SER A 64 5.48 -24.19 2.69
N SER A 65 4.61 -24.18 1.67
CA SER A 65 4.24 -23.00 0.92
C SER A 65 2.84 -23.13 0.31
N VAL A 66 2.08 -22.04 0.30
CA VAL A 66 0.76 -21.92 -0.35
C VAL A 66 0.75 -20.67 -1.22
N ALA A 67 0.31 -20.80 -2.47
CA ALA A 67 0.14 -19.68 -3.38
C ALA A 67 -1.35 -19.45 -3.67
N LEU A 68 -1.84 -18.25 -3.35
CA LEU A 68 -3.21 -17.82 -3.60
C LEU A 68 -3.23 -16.85 -4.80
N PRO A 69 -3.91 -17.17 -5.90
CA PRO A 69 -4.01 -16.26 -7.04
C PRO A 69 -4.91 -15.07 -6.70
N ILE A 70 -4.47 -13.84 -7.04
CA ILE A 70 -5.30 -12.63 -6.93
C ILE A 70 -5.86 -12.29 -8.30
N GLU A 71 -4.96 -12.08 -9.27
CA GLU A 71 -5.30 -11.71 -10.64
C GLU A 71 -4.39 -12.50 -11.59
N PRO A 72 -4.88 -13.63 -12.14
CA PRO A 72 -4.09 -14.50 -13.00
C PRO A 72 -3.58 -13.79 -14.27
N SER A 73 -4.35 -12.83 -14.78
CA SER A 73 -3.99 -12.08 -15.99
C SER A 73 -2.83 -11.11 -15.77
N ALA A 74 -2.63 -10.64 -14.53
CA ALA A 74 -1.55 -9.75 -14.13
C ALA A 74 -0.38 -10.48 -13.46
N ASN A 75 -0.43 -11.82 -13.41
CA ASN A 75 0.51 -12.67 -12.68
C ASN A 75 0.69 -12.23 -11.20
N GLU A 76 -0.43 -11.83 -10.56
CA GLU A 76 -0.45 -11.43 -9.16
C GLU A 76 -0.93 -12.56 -8.25
N ARG A 77 -0.17 -12.82 -7.19
CA ARG A 77 -0.44 -13.89 -6.23
C ARG A 77 0.09 -13.53 -4.84
N ILE A 78 -0.55 -14.07 -3.81
CA ILE A 78 -0.05 -14.06 -2.44
C ILE A 78 0.65 -15.39 -2.20
N GLU A 79 1.93 -15.35 -1.86
CA GLU A 79 2.74 -16.51 -1.49
C GLU A 79 2.89 -16.53 0.03
N LEU A 80 2.36 -17.57 0.67
CA LEU A 80 2.49 -17.79 2.11
C LEU A 80 3.52 -18.89 2.35
N THR A 81 4.56 -18.56 3.10
CA THR A 81 5.62 -19.50 3.49
C THR A 81 5.69 -19.59 5.00
N LEU A 82 5.85 -20.81 5.51
CA LEU A 82 6.22 -21.01 6.90
C LEU A 82 7.74 -20.83 7.04
N ASN A 83 8.19 -20.14 8.07
CA ASN A 83 9.62 -20.12 8.41
C ASN A 83 10.09 -21.54 8.82
N ASP A 84 11.38 -21.82 8.69
CA ASP A 84 12.00 -23.13 9.00
C ASP A 84 11.69 -23.61 10.42
N GLU A 85 11.58 -22.68 11.37
CA GLU A 85 11.24 -22.94 12.77
C GLU A 85 9.73 -23.17 13.01
N LYS A 86 8.90 -23.09 11.96
CA LYS A 86 7.44 -23.14 12.01
C LYS A 86 6.78 -22.14 12.97
N SER A 87 7.52 -21.11 13.37
CA SER A 87 7.13 -20.13 14.37
C SER A 87 6.46 -18.89 13.77
N GLN A 88 6.62 -18.69 12.46
CA GLN A 88 6.14 -17.49 11.75
C GLN A 88 5.58 -17.86 10.37
N ILE A 89 4.45 -17.24 10.02
CA ILE A 89 3.90 -17.25 8.66
C ILE A 89 4.33 -15.94 8.00
N ILE A 90 4.92 -16.04 6.81
CA ILE A 90 5.30 -14.90 5.99
C ILE A 90 4.40 -14.91 4.76
N ALA A 91 3.59 -13.87 4.59
CA ALA A 91 2.75 -13.64 3.42
C ALA A 91 3.38 -12.58 2.53
N ARG A 92 3.67 -12.91 1.27
CA ARG A 92 4.28 -12.03 0.27
C ARG A 92 3.32 -11.77 -0.87
N TRP A 93 3.09 -10.50 -1.19
CA TRP A 93 2.41 -10.13 -2.43
C TRP A 93 3.43 -10.16 -3.57
N ARG A 94 3.22 -11.05 -4.53
CA ARG A 94 4.04 -11.19 -5.73
C ARG A 94 3.32 -10.60 -6.93
N ARG A 95 4.06 -9.89 -7.78
CA ARG A 95 3.66 -9.52 -9.13
C ARG A 95 4.73 -10.03 -10.07
N GLY A 96 4.46 -11.15 -10.74
CA GLY A 96 5.50 -11.89 -11.46
C GLY A 96 6.55 -12.46 -10.53
N ASP A 97 7.79 -11.99 -10.70
CA ASP A 97 8.95 -12.38 -9.90
C ASP A 97 9.30 -11.36 -8.81
N ASP A 98 8.64 -10.20 -8.80
CA ASP A 98 8.89 -9.13 -7.83
C ASP A 98 8.02 -9.29 -6.58
N VAL A 99 8.61 -9.01 -5.41
CA VAL A 99 7.88 -8.87 -4.15
C VAL A 99 7.43 -7.41 -4.04
N VAL A 100 6.11 -7.20 -4.03
CA VAL A 100 5.49 -5.88 -3.94
C VAL A 100 5.29 -5.47 -2.49
N ASP A 101 4.95 -6.42 -1.62
CA ASP A 101 4.67 -6.21 -0.20
C ASP A 101 4.87 -7.50 0.60
N GLU A 102 5.12 -7.39 1.90
CA GLU A 102 5.36 -8.53 2.79
C GLU A 102 4.81 -8.25 4.20
N VAL A 103 4.13 -9.25 4.77
CA VAL A 103 3.69 -9.24 6.17
C VAL A 103 4.10 -10.54 6.83
N SER A 104 4.73 -10.44 8.01
CA SER A 104 5.08 -11.57 8.86
C SER A 104 4.19 -11.61 10.10
N ARG A 105 3.62 -12.79 10.41
CA ARG A 105 2.85 -13.03 11.63
C ARG A 105 3.48 -14.16 12.43
N SER A 106 3.81 -13.89 13.69
CA SER A 106 4.22 -14.94 14.63
C SER A 106 3.03 -15.79 15.04
N LEU A 107 3.19 -17.11 14.97
CA LEU A 107 2.23 -18.07 15.49
C LEU A 107 2.39 -18.14 17.02
N PRO A 108 1.30 -18.12 17.80
CA PRO A 108 1.39 -18.40 19.22
C PRO A 108 1.86 -19.84 19.39
N ILE A 109 3.04 -20.02 19.99
CA ILE A 109 3.53 -21.34 20.40
C ILE A 109 2.52 -21.86 21.42
N LYS A 110 1.67 -22.82 21.02
CA LYS A 110 0.81 -23.55 21.95
C LYS A 110 1.74 -24.39 22.82
N VAL A 111 2.10 -23.84 23.98
CA VAL A 111 2.72 -24.63 25.05
C VAL A 111 1.60 -25.50 25.61
N GLU A 112 1.54 -26.74 25.14
CA GLU A 112 0.69 -27.77 25.70
C GLU A 112 1.28 -28.11 27.08
N THR A 113 0.77 -27.45 28.12
CA THR A 113 1.05 -27.83 29.52
C THR A 113 0.29 -29.12 29.77
N GLU A 114 1.02 -30.24 29.71
CA GLU A 114 0.59 -31.55 30.21
C GLU A 114 0.51 -31.56 31.74
#